data_AF-A0A1H3Q4S3-F1
#
_entry.id   AF-A0A1H3Q4S3-F1
#
_cell.length_a   1.000
_cell.length_b   1.000
_cell.length_c   1.000
_cell.angle_alpha   90.00
_cell.angle_beta   90.00
_cell.angle_gamma   90.00
#
_symmetry.space_group_name_H-M   'P 1'
#
loop_
_entity.id
_entity.type
_entity.pdbx_description
1 polymer ?
#
loop_
_entity_poly.entity_id
_entity_poly.type
_entity_poly.pdbx_seq_one_letter_code
_entity_poly.pdbx_strand_id
1 'polypeptide(L)' 'MRAKTLLLALTLAGVTSIASAAGGKLPPPGWAYTYYQDGQVVGHAVHNQCTGQITVTGIVTSDYTGGQTVSC' A
#
# COMPACT_ATOMS: atom_id res chain seq x y z
N MET A 1 8.11 40.36 23.72
CA MET A 1 8.72 39.09 23.28
C MET A 1 8.43 38.07 24.39
N ARG A 2 7.80 36.92 24.21
CA ARG A 2 8.04 35.87 23.20
C ARG A 2 6.80 35.02 22.97
N ALA A 3 6.80 34.40 21.80
CA ALA A 3 5.67 33.83 21.10
C ALA A 3 4.99 32.64 21.78
N LYS A 4 3.67 32.62 21.59
CA LYS A 4 2.69 31.56 21.82
C LYS A 4 3.08 30.34 20.95
N THR A 5 3.69 29.32 21.54
CA THR A 5 4.09 28.12 20.78
C THR A 5 2.91 27.16 20.70
N LEU A 6 2.18 27.24 19.59
CA LEU A 6 1.20 26.23 19.17
C LEU A 6 1.95 24.90 18.95
N LEU A 7 1.70 23.92 19.81
CA LEU A 7 2.11 22.54 19.57
C LEU A 7 1.16 21.95 18.53
N LEU A 8 1.55 22.07 17.27
CA LEU A 8 0.89 21.43 16.14
C LEU A 8 1.19 19.93 16.24
N ALA A 9 0.24 19.16 16.78
CA ALA A 9 0.32 17.71 16.86
C ALA A 9 0.32 17.13 15.45
N LEU A 10 1.52 16.83 14.94
CA LEU A 10 1.75 16.15 13.68
C LEU A 10 1.32 14.68 13.87
N THR A 11 0.06 14.37 13.58
CA THR A 11 -0.42 12.99 13.50
C THR A 11 0.33 12.31 12.37
N LEU A 12 1.34 11.53 12.73
CA LEU A 12 2.04 10.60 11.85
C LEU A 12 0.98 9.61 11.31
N ALA A 13 0.47 9.90 10.11
CA ALA A 13 -0.28 8.92 9.34
C ALA A 13 0.66 7.75 9.09
N GLY A 14 0.26 6.57 9.59
CA GLY A 14 1.09 5.38 9.60
C GLY A 14 1.59 5.03 8.21
N VAL A 15 2.88 5.26 7.99
CA VAL A 15 3.58 4.69 6.84
C VAL A 15 3.97 3.27 7.24
N THR A 16 3.07 2.31 7.03
CA THR A 16 3.44 0.89 7.05
C THR A 16 4.12 0.57 5.72
N SER A 17 5.37 0.98 5.56
CA SER A 17 6.18 0.62 4.39
C SER A 17 7.27 -0.36 4.81
N ILE A 18 6.98 -1.64 4.65
CA ILE A 18 8.02 -2.63 4.33
C ILE A 18 7.44 -3.56 3.26
N ALA A 19 7.17 -3.00 2.08
CA ALA A 19 7.04 -3.81 0.87
C ALA A 19 8.39 -3.71 0.17
N SER A 20 9.20 -4.76 0.26
CA SER A 20 10.41 -4.92 -0.52
C SER A 20 10.00 -4.98 -2.00
N ALA A 21 9.91 -3.83 -2.66
CA ALA A 21 9.61 -3.73 -4.09
C ALA A 21 10.86 -4.14 -4.89
N ALA A 22 11.25 -5.41 -4.82
CA ALA A 22 12.22 -5.97 -5.73
C ALA A 22 11.49 -6.23 -7.08
N GLY A 23 11.28 -5.17 -7.87
CA GLY A 23 10.75 -5.27 -9.24
C GLY A 23 9.29 -5.71 -9.38
N GLY A 24 8.53 -5.83 -8.30
CA GLY A 24 7.12 -6.21 -8.35
C GLY A 24 6.19 -5.06 -8.77
N LYS A 25 5.04 -5.41 -9.36
CA LYS A 25 4.09 -4.45 -9.95
C LYS A 25 2.97 -4.12 -8.96
N LEU A 26 2.72 -2.84 -8.71
CA LEU A 26 1.61 -2.41 -7.86
C LEU A 26 0.28 -2.34 -8.63
N PRO A 27 -0.87 -2.56 -7.95
CA PRO A 27 -2.18 -2.43 -8.58
C PRO A 27 -2.53 -0.99 -8.96
N PRO A 28 -3.20 -0.76 -10.10
CA PRO A 28 -3.80 0.53 -10.42
C PRO A 28 -4.98 0.85 -9.49
N PRO A 29 -5.44 2.11 -9.42
CA PRO A 29 -6.57 2.49 -8.57
C PRO A 29 -7.80 1.62 -8.81
N GLY A 30 -8.38 1.08 -7.73
CA GLY A 30 -9.58 0.25 -7.79
C GLY A 30 -9.29 -1.25 -7.91
N TRP A 31 -8.02 -1.66 -7.86
CA TRP A 31 -7.59 -3.04 -8.01
C TRP A 31 -6.88 -3.58 -6.78
N ALA A 32 -6.97 -4.90 -6.63
CA ALA A 32 -6.17 -5.67 -5.69
C ALA A 32 -5.35 -6.73 -6.44
N TYR A 33 -4.09 -6.87 -6.06
CA TYR A 33 -3.14 -7.86 -6.58
C TYR A 33 -2.72 -8.82 -5.49
N THR A 34 -2.71 -10.12 -5.80
CA THR A 34 -2.09 -11.17 -4.98
C THR A 34 -0.75 -11.55 -5.61
N TYR A 35 0.33 -11.52 -4.84
CA TYR A 35 1.68 -11.84 -5.28
C TYR A 35 2.07 -13.26 -4.93
N TYR A 36 2.78 -13.91 -5.83
CA TYR A 36 3.26 -15.27 -5.66
C TYR A 36 4.78 -15.34 -5.81
N GLN A 37 5.36 -16.32 -5.14
CA GLN A 37 6.74 -16.75 -5.29
C GLN A 37 6.77 -18.26 -5.15
N ASP A 38 7.39 -18.97 -6.09
CA ASP A 38 7.48 -20.44 -6.09
C ASP A 38 6.10 -21.13 -5.97
N GLY A 39 5.05 -20.52 -6.54
CA GLY A 39 3.68 -21.01 -6.50
C GLY A 39 2.93 -20.78 -5.18
N GLN A 40 3.54 -20.09 -4.21
CA GLN A 40 2.91 -19.74 -2.93
C GLN A 40 2.59 -18.25 -2.86
N VAL A 41 1.51 -17.90 -2.16
CA VAL A 41 1.15 -16.50 -1.89
C VAL A 41 2.16 -15.90 -0.91
N VAL A 42 2.84 -14.84 -1.32
CA VAL A 42 3.83 -14.14 -0.50
C VAL A 42 3.43 -12.71 -0.15
N GLY A 43 2.41 -12.18 -0.82
CA GLY A 43 1.93 -10.84 -0.53
C GLY A 43 0.62 -10.49 -1.21
N HIS A 44 0.11 -9.33 -0.83
CA HIS A 44 -1.11 -8.75 -1.36
C HIS A 44 -1.00 -7.23 -1.38
N ALA A 45 -1.48 -6.59 -2.43
CA ALA A 45 -1.59 -5.13 -2.52
C ALA A 45 -3.01 -4.74 -2.91
N VAL A 46 -3.50 -3.66 -2.31
CA VAL A 46 -4.83 -3.10 -2.57
C VAL A 46 -4.69 -1.61 -2.81
N HIS A 47 -5.16 -1.14 -3.96
CA HIS A 47 -5.17 0.29 -4.27
C HIS A 47 -6.61 0.83 -4.15
N ASN A 48 -6.84 1.57 -3.08
CA ASN A 48 -8.11 2.22 -2.83
C ASN A 48 -8.27 3.46 -3.74
N GLN A 49 -9.18 3.39 -4.71
CA GLN A 49 -9.42 4.48 -5.66
C GLN A 49 -10.03 5.75 -5.03
N CYS A 50 -10.67 5.62 -3.87
CA CYS A 50 -11.39 6.72 -3.21
C CYS A 50 -10.43 7.57 -2.35
N THR A 51 -9.36 6.97 -1.82
CA THR A 51 -8.37 7.65 -0.97
C THR A 51 -7.00 7.79 -1.64
N GLY A 52 -6.75 7.10 -2.75
CA GLY A 52 -5.44 7.01 -3.41
C GLY A 52 -4.40 6.22 -2.61
N GLN A 53 -4.79 5.61 -1.49
CA GLN A 53 -3.88 4.82 -0.67
C GLN A 53 -3.68 3.43 -1.25
N ILE A 54 -2.43 2.97 -1.22
CA ILE A 54 -2.05 1.60 -1.56
C ILE A 54 -1.62 0.92 -0.27
N THR A 55 -2.37 -0.12 0.11
CA THR A 55 -2.02 -0.97 1.24
C THR A 55 -1.33 -2.21 0.70
N VAL A 56 -0.11 -2.47 1.17
CA VAL A 56 0.67 -3.65 0.78
C VAL A 56 0.98 -4.47 2.02
N THR A 57 0.72 -5.76 1.94
CA THR A 57 1.01 -6.75 2.98
C THR A 57 1.89 -7.83 2.38
N GLY A 58 3.08 -8.05 2.96
CA GLY A 58 4.01 -9.07 2.49
C GLY A 58 4.93 -8.60 1.35
N ILE A 59 5.32 -9.53 0.48
CA ILE A 59 6.33 -9.31 -0.56
C ILE A 59 5.65 -9.01 -1.90
N VAL A 60 6.13 -7.98 -2.58
CA VAL A 60 5.67 -7.58 -3.91
C VAL A 60 6.59 -8.19 -4.96
N THR A 61 6.06 -9.07 -5.80
CA THR A 61 6.79 -9.77 -6.86
C THR A 61 6.23 -9.39 -8.24
N SER A 62 6.93 -9.79 -9.31
CA SER A 62 6.45 -9.61 -10.68
C SER A 62 5.39 -10.66 -11.08
N ASP A 63 5.27 -11.75 -10.31
CA ASP A 63 4.26 -12.79 -10.50
C ASP A 63 3.04 -12.49 -9.63
N TYR A 64 1.94 -12.06 -10.26
CA TYR A 64 0.73 -11.64 -9.55
C TYR A 64 -0.54 -12.01 -10.30
N THR A 65 -1.61 -12.22 -9.54
CA THR A 65 -2.99 -12.30 -10.06
C THR A 65 -3.77 -11.07 -9.65
N GLY A 66 -4.56 -10.53 -10.58
CA GLY A 66 -5.43 -9.38 -10.34
C GLY A 66 -6.88 -9.80 -10.16
N GLY A 67 -7.56 -9.25 -9.15
CA GLY A 67 -9.00 -9.41 -8.92
C GLY A 67 -9.68 -8.04 -8.74
N GLN A 68 -10.84 -7.86 -9.39
CA GLN A 68 -11.69 -6.65 -9.26
C GLN A 68 -12.53 -6.75 -7.97
N THR A 69 -12.98 -5.71 -7.26
CA THR A 69 -13.13 -4.27 -7.54
C THR A 69 -13.07 -3.57 -6.18
N VAL A 70 -12.12 -2.67 -5.95
CA VAL A 70 -12.09 -1.85 -4.72
C VAL A 70 -12.98 -0.64 -4.96
N SER A 71 -14.28 -0.82 -4.79
CA SER A 71 -15.27 0.25 -4.95
C SER A 71 -15.36 1.11 -3.68
N CYS A 72 -15.65 2.40 -3.89
CA CYS A 72 -16.47 3.15 -2.94
C CYS A 72 -17.92 2.71 -3.22
#